data_AF-A0A957FHV1-F1
#
_entry.id   AF-A0A957FHV1-F1
#
_cell.length_a   1.000
_cell.length_b   1.000
_cell.length_c   1.000
_cell.angle_alpha   90.00
_cell.angle_beta   90.00
_cell.angle_gamma   90.00
#
_symmetry.space_group_name_H-M   'P 1'
#
loop_
_entity.id
_entity.type
_entity.pdbx_description
1 polymer ?
#
loop_
_entity_poly.entity_id
_entity_poly.type
_entity_poly.pdbx_seq_one_letter_code
_entity_poly.pdbx_strand_id
1 'polypeptide(L)'
;FWSQEAIIRGNNYAGWNQRRASEALESGRQTWGQVDRKPFYDVFLRRYDEELPALTLYQHVDTYALSTAVHEVEIGRIDTPRDRYQTLADWFLLYQDVEVLCPDGES
;
A
#
# COMPACT_ATOMS: atom_id res chain seq x y z
N PHE A 1 -6.72 14.39 -2.88
CA PHE A 1 -5.26 14.52 -3.13
C PHE A 1 -4.88 15.98 -3.04
N TRP A 2 -3.60 16.33 -3.03
CA TRP A 2 -3.09 17.68 -2.74
C TRP A 2 -3.18 18.70 -3.90
N SER A 3 -4.08 18.51 -4.88
CA SER A 3 -4.22 19.48 -5.98
C SER A 3 -5.05 20.70 -5.58
N GLN A 4 -4.99 21.75 -6.41
CA GLN A 4 -5.80 22.96 -6.26
C GLN A 4 -7.32 22.66 -6.32
N GLU A 5 -7.80 21.80 -7.23
CA GLU A 5 -9.24 21.49 -7.33
C GLU A 5 -9.77 20.79 -6.06
N ALA A 6 -8.90 20.02 -5.40
CA ALA A 6 -9.22 19.27 -4.20
C ALA A 6 -9.34 20.15 -2.93
N ILE A 7 -9.10 21.46 -3.02
CA ILE A 7 -9.39 22.43 -1.94
C ILE A 7 -10.90 22.57 -1.76
N ILE A 8 -11.66 22.64 -2.86
CA ILE A 8 -13.11 22.86 -2.82
C ILE A 8 -13.86 21.53 -2.62
N ARG A 9 -13.42 20.48 -3.34
CA ARG A 9 -14.03 19.15 -3.29
C ARG A 9 -12.94 18.08 -3.32
N GLY A 10 -12.39 17.77 -2.15
CA GLY A 10 -11.36 16.74 -2.04
C GLY A 10 -10.71 16.69 -0.67
N ASN A 11 -9.49 16.15 -0.64
CA ASN A 11 -8.75 15.87 0.59
C ASN A 11 -7.59 16.86 0.80
N ASN A 12 -7.64 18.06 0.20
CA ASN A 12 -6.65 19.11 0.45
C ASN A 12 -7.13 19.99 1.61
N TYR A 13 -7.10 19.45 2.82
CA TYR A 13 -7.65 20.10 4.01
C TYR A 13 -6.83 21.30 4.50
N ALA A 14 -5.55 21.37 4.13
CA ALA A 14 -4.69 22.52 4.47
C ALA A 14 -4.96 23.74 3.57
N GLY A 15 -5.79 23.60 2.53
CA GLY A 15 -6.01 24.67 1.55
C GLY A 15 -4.77 25.03 0.75
N TRP A 16 -3.82 24.09 0.62
CA TRP A 16 -2.54 24.35 -0.02
C TRP A 16 -2.72 24.59 -1.52
N ASN A 17 -2.36 25.79 -1.98
CA ASN A 17 -2.66 26.28 -3.31
C ASN A 17 -1.38 26.51 -4.11
N GLN A 18 -0.81 25.42 -4.66
CA GLN A 18 0.42 25.47 -5.44
C GLN A 18 0.24 24.86 -6.84
N ARG A 19 0.25 25.73 -7.86
CA ARG A 19 0.00 25.37 -9.26
C ARG A 19 1.02 24.38 -9.81
N ARG A 20 2.32 24.65 -9.59
CA ARG A 20 3.40 23.79 -10.11
C ARG A 20 3.35 22.38 -9.50
N ALA A 21 2.95 22.28 -8.23
CA ALA A 21 2.77 20.99 -7.57
C ALA A 21 1.57 20.24 -8.15
N SER A 22 0.46 20.93 -8.41
CA SER A 22 -0.75 20.35 -9.02
C SER A 22 -0.49 19.86 -10.45
N GLU A 23 0.14 20.68 -11.30
CA GLU A 23 0.53 20.31 -12.67
C GLU A 23 1.45 19.08 -12.70
N ALA A 24 2.38 19.00 -11.74
CA ALA A 24 3.28 17.85 -11.62
C ALA A 24 2.53 16.57 -11.25
N LEU A 25 1.60 16.60 -10.28
CA LEU A 25 0.78 15.44 -9.94
C LEU A 25 -0.06 14.96 -11.13
N GLU A 26 -0.69 15.87 -11.87
CA GLU A 26 -1.51 15.49 -13.03
C GLU A 26 -0.66 14.90 -14.16
N SER A 27 0.50 15.47 -14.45
CA SER A 27 1.44 14.92 -15.44
C SER A 27 1.93 13.53 -15.04
N GLY A 28 2.25 13.34 -13.75
CA GLY A 28 2.65 12.04 -13.19
C GLY A 28 1.54 11.00 -13.18
N ARG A 29 0.26 11.39 -13.27
CA ARG A 29 -0.87 10.44 -13.41
C ARG A 29 -1.11 10.00 -14.84
N GLN A 30 -0.88 10.89 -15.80
CA GLN A 30 -1.04 10.59 -17.21
C GLN A 30 0.12 9.74 -17.75
N THR A 31 1.20 9.61 -16.99
CA THR A 31 2.39 8.83 -17.34
C THR A 31 2.25 7.38 -16.87
N TRP A 32 2.37 6.42 -17.80
CA TRP A 32 2.20 4.99 -17.51
C TRP A 32 3.43 4.35 -16.84
N GLY A 33 4.63 4.63 -17.35
CA GLY A 33 5.87 4.01 -16.88
C GLY A 33 6.22 4.45 -15.46
N GLN A 34 6.42 3.50 -14.53
CA GLN A 34 6.71 3.82 -13.13
C GLN A 34 7.97 4.69 -12.97
N VAL A 35 9.01 4.41 -13.76
CA VAL A 35 10.27 5.17 -13.78
C VAL A 35 10.02 6.58 -14.32
N ASP A 36 9.22 6.71 -15.38
CA ASP A 36 8.92 7.98 -16.04
C ASP A 36 8.04 8.89 -15.18
N ARG A 37 7.30 8.34 -14.21
CA ARG A 37 6.51 9.10 -13.23
C ARG A 37 7.37 9.79 -12.18
N LYS A 38 8.55 9.23 -11.86
CA LYS A 38 9.39 9.69 -10.74
C LYS A 38 9.74 11.18 -10.83
N PRO A 39 10.20 11.74 -11.97
CA PRO A 39 10.56 13.15 -12.05
C PRO A 39 9.41 14.10 -11.68
N PHE A 40 8.17 13.75 -12.04
CA PHE A 40 6.98 14.54 -11.70
C PHE A 40 6.71 14.53 -10.20
N TYR A 41 6.82 13.36 -9.57
CA TYR A 41 6.65 13.25 -8.12
C TYR A 41 7.78 13.94 -7.36
N ASP A 42 9.01 13.91 -7.86
CA ASP A 42 10.11 14.66 -7.27
C ASP A 42 9.86 16.18 -7.34
N VAL A 43 9.24 16.70 -8.41
CA VAL A 43 8.82 18.11 -8.50
C VAL A 43 7.76 18.44 -7.44
N PHE A 44 6.75 17.58 -7.28
CA PHE A 44 5.72 17.75 -6.27
C PHE A 44 6.31 17.74 -4.85
N LEU A 45 7.12 16.73 -4.53
CA LEU A 45 7.71 16.54 -3.21
C LEU A 45 8.62 17.71 -2.82
N ARG A 46 9.41 18.26 -3.76
CA ARG A 46 10.20 19.47 -3.47
C ARG A 46 9.33 20.65 -3.06
N ARG A 47 8.24 20.92 -3.79
CA ARG A 47 7.31 22.01 -3.42
C ARG A 47 6.59 21.75 -2.11
N TYR A 48 6.20 20.50 -1.87
CA TYR A 48 5.55 20.10 -0.63
C TYR A 48 6.48 20.29 0.57
N ASP A 49 7.75 19.92 0.44
CA ASP A 49 8.75 20.06 1.51
C ASP A 49 9.13 21.53 1.76
N GLU A 50 9.28 22.32 0.68
CA GLU A 50 9.57 23.76 0.76
C GLU A 50 8.47 24.57 1.48
N GLU A 51 7.20 24.21 1.27
CA GLU A 51 6.05 24.97 1.80
C GLU A 51 5.37 24.30 3.00
N LEU A 52 5.74 23.06 3.30
CA LEU A 52 5.29 22.26 4.45
C LEU A 52 3.77 22.38 4.74
N PRO A 53 2.88 22.08 3.78
CA PRO A 53 1.44 22.25 3.95
C PRO A 53 0.84 21.27 4.98
N ALA A 54 1.55 20.17 5.27
CA ALA A 54 1.28 19.30 6.40
C ALA A 54 2.59 18.71 6.92
N LEU A 55 2.69 18.63 8.25
CA LEU A 55 3.85 18.07 8.93
C LEU A 55 3.74 16.54 9.01
N THR A 56 4.62 15.82 8.32
CA THR A 56 4.71 14.35 8.44
C THR A 56 5.39 14.01 9.76
N LEU A 57 4.72 13.22 10.60
CA LEU A 57 5.23 12.84 11.93
C LEU A 57 6.02 11.51 11.88
N TYR A 58 5.37 10.44 11.41
CA TYR A 58 5.96 9.10 11.29
C TYR A 58 5.11 8.21 10.37
N GLN A 59 5.66 7.07 9.95
CA GLN A 59 4.93 6.00 9.27
C GLN A 59 4.48 4.98 10.32
N HIS A 60 3.18 4.68 10.39
CA HIS A 60 2.65 3.75 11.38
C HIS A 60 3.11 2.31 11.10
N VAL A 61 3.42 1.58 12.16
CA VAL A 61 3.69 0.13 12.11
C VAL A 61 2.58 -0.56 12.90
N ASP A 62 1.72 -1.29 12.20
CA ASP A 62 0.67 -2.08 12.83
C ASP A 62 1.21 -3.42 13.32
N THR A 63 0.94 -3.74 14.59
CA THR A 63 1.26 -5.05 15.17
C THR A 63 -0.01 -5.88 15.27
N TYR A 64 0.04 -7.13 14.81
CA TYR A 64 -1.09 -8.06 14.85
C TYR A 64 -0.73 -9.30 15.65
N ALA A 65 -1.66 -9.76 16.49
CA ALA A 65 -1.56 -11.03 17.20
C ALA A 65 -2.43 -12.06 16.50
N LEU A 66 -1.87 -13.25 16.25
CA LEU A 66 -2.57 -14.39 15.66
C LEU A 66 -2.56 -15.54 16.67
N SER A 67 -3.66 -16.28 16.76
CA SER A 67 -3.68 -17.54 17.50
C SER A 67 -2.74 -18.55 16.84
N THR A 68 -1.93 -19.25 17.62
CA THR A 68 -1.03 -20.31 17.12
C THR A 68 -1.78 -21.51 16.53
N ALA A 69 -3.11 -21.57 16.68
CA ALA A 69 -3.97 -22.57 16.06
C ALA A 69 -4.37 -22.23 14.62
N VAL A 70 -4.09 -21.03 14.12
CA VAL A 70 -4.36 -20.66 12.71
C VAL A 70 -3.11 -20.92 11.88
N HIS A 71 -3.26 -21.72 10.84
CA HIS A 71 -2.20 -22.10 9.92
C HIS A 71 -2.35 -21.38 8.57
N GLU A 72 -1.28 -21.40 7.77
CA GLU A 72 -1.19 -20.76 6.44
C GLU A 72 -1.51 -19.26 6.43
N VAL A 73 -1.23 -18.58 7.53
CA VAL A 73 -1.33 -17.12 7.59
C VAL A 73 -0.04 -16.48 7.07
N GLU A 74 -0.14 -15.79 5.94
CA GLU A 74 0.92 -14.91 5.44
C GLU A 74 0.53 -13.44 5.63
N ILE A 75 1.36 -12.70 6.38
CA ILE A 75 1.21 -11.25 6.54
C ILE A 75 2.26 -10.55 5.67
N GLY A 76 1.84 -10.14 4.47
CA GLY A 76 2.64 -9.37 3.54
C GLY A 76 2.60 -7.85 3.80
N ARG A 77 2.82 -7.06 2.74
CA ARG A 77 2.68 -5.60 2.80
C ARG A 77 1.22 -5.22 3.08
N ILE A 78 1.01 -4.46 4.16
CA ILE A 78 -0.31 -3.94 4.55
C ILE A 78 -0.37 -2.45 4.20
N ASP A 79 -1.04 -2.10 3.11
CA ASP A 79 -1.31 -0.69 2.76
C ASP A 79 -2.63 -0.22 3.39
N THR A 80 -3.56 -1.15 3.63
CA THR A 80 -4.84 -0.93 4.29
C THR A 80 -5.10 -2.04 5.33
N PRO A 81 -5.87 -1.78 6.39
CA PRO A 81 -6.16 -2.80 7.42
C PRO A 81 -6.79 -4.10 6.89
N ARG A 82 -7.40 -4.07 5.70
CA ARG A 82 -8.00 -5.26 5.07
C ARG A 82 -6.94 -6.21 4.51
N ASP A 83 -5.77 -5.71 4.13
CA ASP A 83 -4.73 -6.47 3.42
C ASP A 83 -4.17 -7.64 4.24
N ARG A 84 -4.29 -7.60 5.57
CA ARG A 84 -3.93 -8.71 6.46
C ARG A 84 -4.74 -10.00 6.24
N TYR A 85 -5.85 -9.92 5.51
CA TYR A 85 -6.71 -11.07 5.19
C TYR A 85 -6.55 -11.52 3.73
N GLN A 86 -5.48 -11.10 3.03
CA GLN A 86 -5.27 -11.47 1.64
C GLN A 86 -5.20 -12.99 1.43
N THR A 87 -4.62 -13.74 2.38
CA THR A 87 -4.51 -15.20 2.35
C THR A 87 -5.62 -15.92 3.12
N LEU A 88 -6.69 -15.22 3.54
CA LEU A 88 -7.73 -15.77 4.40
C LEU A 88 -8.37 -17.06 3.84
N ALA A 89 -8.44 -17.21 2.52
CA ALA A 89 -8.99 -18.39 1.87
C ALA A 89 -8.16 -19.67 2.11
N ASP A 90 -6.87 -19.51 2.39
CA ASP A 90 -5.93 -20.61 2.65
C ASP A 90 -5.84 -20.98 4.13
N TRP A 91 -6.41 -20.15 5.02
CA TRP A 91 -6.31 -20.35 6.46
C TRP A 91 -7.13 -21.56 6.91
N PHE A 92 -6.55 -22.35 7.81
CA PHE A 92 -7.24 -23.45 8.47
C PHE A 92 -6.83 -23.60 9.94
N LEU A 93 -7.64 -24.33 10.70
CA LEU A 93 -7.45 -24.58 12.13
C LEU A 93 -7.07 -26.02 12.45
N LEU A 94 -7.76 -26.97 11.84
CA LEU A 94 -7.62 -28.40 12.10
C LEU A 94 -7.15 -29.08 10.83
N TYR A 95 -6.12 -29.91 10.95
CA TYR A 95 -5.60 -30.73 9.88
C TYR A 95 -5.21 -32.10 10.43
N GLN A 96 -5.13 -33.10 9.54
CA GLN A 96 -4.62 -34.41 9.85
C GLN A 96 -3.57 -34.75 8.80
N ASP A 97 -2.33 -35.00 9.24
CA ASP A 97 -1.30 -35.52 8.35
C ASP A 97 -1.62 -36.97 8.01
N VAL A 98 -1.65 -37.27 6.71
CA VAL A 98 -1.85 -38.62 6.20
C VAL A 98 -0.59 -39.03 5.46
N GLU A 99 0.15 -39.99 6.01
CA GLU A 99 1.25 -40.62 5.27
C GLU A 99 0.67 -41.45 4.12
N VAL A 100 0.95 -41.02 2.90
CA VAL A 100 0.63 -41.79 1.70
C VAL A 100 1.84 -42.64 1.35
N LEU A 101 1.74 -43.96 1.51
CA LEU A 101 2.70 -44.88 0.93
C LEU A 101 2.58 -44.79 -0.60
N CYS A 102 3.57 -44.19 -1.25
CA CYS A 102 3.71 -44.33 -2.69
C CYS A 102 3.88 -45.82 -3.00
N PRO A 103 3.04 -46.43 -3.86
CA PRO A 103 3.23 -47.83 -4.22
C PRO A 103 4.60 -47.98 -4.89
N ASP A 104 5.37 -48.97 -4.43
CA ASP A 104 6.66 -49.31 -5.01
C ASP A 104 6.44 -49.54 -6.51
N GLY A 105 7.15 -48.75 -7.33
CA GLY A 105 7.04 -48.84 -8.78
C GLY A 105 7.26 -50.27 -9.24
N GLU A 106 6.25 -50.85 -9.88
CA GLU A 106 6.42 -52.09 -10.64
C GLU A 106 7.48 -51.86 -11.71
N SER A 107 8.60 -52.57 -11.54
CA SER A 107 9.74 -52.67 -12.46
C SER A 107 9.43 -53.56 -13.66
#